data_AF-A0A845D6B5-F1
#
_entry.id   AF-A0A845D6B5-F1
#
_cell.length_a   1.000
_cell.length_b   1.000
_cell.length_c   1.000
_cell.angle_alpha   90.00
_cell.angle_beta   90.00
_cell.angle_gamma   90.00
#
_symmetry.space_group_name_H-M   'P 1'
#
loop_
_entity.id
_entity.type
_entity.pdbx_description
1 polymer ?
#
loop_
_entity_poly.entity_id
_entity_poly.type
_entity_poly.pdbx_seq_one_letter_code
_entity_poly.pdbx_strand_id
1 'polypeptide(L)'
;MSDAVQLRASGFTETTMRQSLGMVFLLGLLAGFLPFLVNLQQAASAGTALPLARLGAQASLLQQTPLDYVFPLFSPAQIVELFQLIAGLPQPLPGWLVAFFSALGEWINWPLRWLALWIVYGALVMVCNSVLGANCRLQPFFAATGFASTPLLLVGLSPIPCFGRVCGLVGVIWALVVYIRANEEVTNLPRLRSLAAVLLPLLFILIVTLSAIALVLLSVYLFATGF
;
A
#
# COMPACT_ATOMS: atom_id res chain seq x y z
N MET A 1 -17.17 37.23 -5.73
CA MET A 1 -16.33 36.02 -5.62
C MET A 1 -15.21 36.15 -6.65
N SER A 2 -13.95 35.88 -6.28
CA SER A 2 -12.78 35.98 -7.18
C SER A 2 -12.75 34.79 -8.15
N ASP A 3 -12.32 35.00 -9.40
CA ASP A 3 -12.18 33.96 -10.45
C ASP A 3 -11.35 32.74 -9.99
N ALA A 4 -10.38 32.96 -9.09
CA ALA A 4 -9.57 31.89 -8.51
C ALA A 4 -10.38 30.93 -7.62
N VAL A 5 -11.47 31.41 -7.00
CA VAL A 5 -12.38 30.57 -6.19
C VAL A 5 -13.29 29.75 -7.10
N GLN A 6 -13.72 30.29 -8.24
CA GLN A 6 -14.53 29.57 -9.22
C GLN A 6 -13.72 28.46 -9.93
N LEU A 7 -12.47 28.74 -10.32
CA LEU A 7 -11.56 27.73 -10.87
C LEU A 7 -11.27 26.56 -9.91
N ARG A 8 -11.27 26.83 -8.60
CA ARG A 8 -11.03 25.80 -7.57
C ARG A 8 -12.24 24.88 -7.38
N ALA A 9 -13.44 25.42 -7.50
CA ALA A 9 -14.69 24.67 -7.37
C ALA A 9 -15.00 23.83 -8.62
N SER A 10 -14.69 24.35 -9.83
CA SER A 10 -14.92 23.62 -11.09
C SER A 10 -13.92 22.47 -11.30
N GLY A 11 -12.70 22.58 -10.78
CA GLY A 11 -11.65 21.55 -10.95
C GLY A 11 -12.01 20.16 -10.40
N PHE A 12 -12.84 20.08 -9.36
CA PHE A 12 -13.32 18.79 -8.80
C PHE A 12 -14.62 18.29 -9.43
N THR A 13 -15.39 19.18 -10.06
CA THR A 13 -16.73 18.88 -10.60
C THR A 13 -16.73 18.54 -12.09
N GLU A 14 -15.74 19.00 -12.86
CA GLU A 14 -15.63 18.70 -14.30
C GLU A 14 -14.88 17.39 -14.60
N THR A 15 -14.12 16.85 -13.65
CA THR A 15 -13.37 15.60 -13.86
C THR A 15 -14.27 14.38 -13.79
N THR A 16 -14.08 13.47 -14.73
CA THR A 16 -14.81 12.19 -14.75
C THR A 16 -14.13 11.15 -13.85
N MET A 17 -14.91 10.20 -13.33
CA MET A 17 -14.37 9.03 -12.61
C MET A 17 -13.29 8.29 -13.41
N ARG A 18 -13.46 8.18 -14.74
CA ARG A 18 -12.48 7.54 -15.62
C ARG A 18 -11.15 8.29 -15.63
N GLN A 19 -11.17 9.61 -15.71
CA GLN A 19 -9.95 10.43 -15.68
C GLN A 19 -9.25 10.32 -14.33
N SER A 20 -10.00 10.37 -13.24
CA SER A 20 -9.46 10.26 -11.88
C SER A 20 -8.83 8.89 -11.60
N LEU A 21 -9.52 7.79 -11.93
CA LEU A 21 -8.96 6.43 -11.80
C LEU A 21 -7.78 6.21 -12.76
N GLY A 22 -7.83 6.77 -13.97
CA GLY A 22 -6.70 6.79 -14.89
C GLY A 22 -5.49 7.52 -14.30
N MET A 23 -5.71 8.63 -13.60
CA MET A 23 -4.67 9.36 -12.89
C MET A 23 -4.09 8.54 -11.73
N VAL A 24 -4.92 7.88 -10.90
CA VAL A 24 -4.44 6.97 -9.85
C VAL A 24 -3.54 5.88 -10.44
N PHE A 25 -3.93 5.30 -11.58
CA PHE A 25 -3.14 4.29 -12.28
C PHE A 25 -1.80 4.85 -12.79
N LEU A 26 -1.81 5.99 -13.49
CA LEU A 26 -0.61 6.63 -14.03
C LEU A 26 0.35 7.07 -12.91
N LEU A 27 -0.16 7.66 -11.84
CA LEU A 27 0.64 8.06 -10.70
C LEU A 27 1.19 6.84 -9.95
N GLY A 28 0.43 5.75 -9.87
CA GLY A 28 0.93 4.48 -9.36
C GLY A 28 2.09 3.93 -10.18
N LEU A 29 2.01 3.95 -11.51
CA LEU A 29 3.11 3.55 -12.39
C LEU A 29 4.35 4.43 -12.20
N LEU A 30 4.15 5.75 -12.13
CA LEU A 30 5.23 6.72 -11.92
C LEU A 30 5.89 6.54 -10.55
N ALA A 31 5.10 6.40 -9.48
CA ALA A 31 5.62 6.15 -8.14
C ALA A 31 6.36 4.81 -8.05
N GLY A 32 5.91 3.79 -8.78
CA GLY A 32 6.52 2.46 -8.81
C GLY A 32 7.81 2.39 -9.63
N PHE A 33 8.14 3.40 -10.44
CA PHE A 33 9.28 3.33 -11.36
C PHE A 33 10.64 3.33 -10.65
N LEU A 34 10.85 4.22 -9.67
CA LEU A 34 12.10 4.24 -8.91
C LEU A 34 12.28 2.95 -8.08
N PRO A 35 11.26 2.44 -7.35
CA PRO A 35 11.32 1.12 -6.72
C PRO A 35 11.61 0.00 -7.72
N PHE A 36 11.04 0.04 -8.93
CA PHE A 36 11.29 -0.96 -9.97
C PHE A 36 12.78 -1.05 -10.32
N LEU A 37 13.45 0.08 -10.57
CA LEU A 37 14.89 0.09 -10.90
C LEU A 37 15.73 -0.52 -9.77
N VAL A 38 15.41 -0.18 -8.53
CA VAL A 38 16.13 -0.71 -7.35
C VAL A 38 15.85 -2.20 -7.16
N ASN A 39 14.60 -2.64 -7.32
CA ASN A 39 14.22 -4.05 -7.25
C ASN A 39 14.90 -4.87 -8.35
N LEU A 40 14.99 -4.34 -9.56
CA LEU A 40 15.67 -4.98 -10.68
C LEU A 40 17.15 -5.14 -10.37
N GLN A 41 17.82 -4.10 -9.86
CA GLN A 41 19.22 -4.16 -9.48
C GLN A 41 19.46 -5.19 -8.36
N GLN A 42 18.61 -5.19 -7.32
CA GLN A 42 18.72 -6.15 -6.21
C GLN A 42 18.54 -7.59 -6.70
N ALA A 43 17.48 -7.88 -7.46
CA ALA A 43 17.20 -9.20 -7.99
C ALA A 43 18.27 -9.67 -8.99
N ALA A 44 18.75 -8.78 -9.86
CA ALA A 44 19.82 -9.08 -10.81
C ALA A 44 21.15 -9.38 -10.10
N SER A 45 21.50 -8.60 -9.07
CA SER A 45 22.70 -8.84 -8.26
C SER A 45 22.64 -10.15 -7.48
N ALA A 46 21.43 -10.57 -7.07
CA ALA A 46 21.21 -11.84 -6.39
C ALA A 46 21.06 -13.02 -7.36
N GLY A 47 20.93 -12.79 -8.67
CA GLY A 47 20.72 -13.83 -9.69
C GLY A 47 19.44 -14.64 -9.51
N THR A 48 18.43 -14.11 -8.81
CA THR A 48 17.21 -14.84 -8.42
C THR A 48 15.96 -13.96 -8.51
N ALA A 49 14.79 -14.54 -8.28
CA ALA A 49 13.52 -13.79 -8.24
C ALA A 49 13.50 -12.77 -7.08
N LEU A 50 12.79 -11.65 -7.28
CA LEU A 50 12.73 -10.54 -6.32
C LEU A 50 12.25 -10.95 -4.91
N PRO A 51 11.24 -11.83 -4.73
CA PRO A 51 10.82 -12.26 -3.39
C PRO A 51 11.95 -12.98 -2.64
N LEU A 52 12.71 -13.84 -3.32
CA LEU A 52 13.83 -14.57 -2.73
C LEU A 52 14.99 -13.61 -2.41
N ALA A 53 15.31 -12.68 -3.31
CA ALA A 53 16.34 -11.67 -3.08
C ALA A 53 16.02 -10.77 -1.87
N ARG A 54 14.75 -10.33 -1.72
CA ARG A 54 14.29 -9.54 -0.57
C ARG A 54 14.37 -10.32 0.73
N LEU A 55 13.98 -11.60 0.71
CA LEU A 55 14.05 -12.47 1.89
C LEU A 55 15.49 -12.76 2.30
N GLY A 56 16.39 -13.01 1.35
CA GLY A 56 17.82 -13.15 1.63
C GLY A 56 18.43 -11.90 2.27
N ALA A 57 18.03 -10.71 1.79
CA ALA A 57 18.45 -9.44 2.39
C ALA A 57 17.84 -9.17 3.77
N GLN A 58 16.65 -9.71 4.08
CA GLN A 58 16.00 -9.58 5.40
C GLN A 58 16.48 -10.63 6.40
N ALA A 59 16.82 -11.83 5.93
CA ALA A 59 17.36 -12.94 6.71
C ALA A 59 18.67 -12.56 7.42
N SER A 60 19.58 -11.89 6.71
CA SER A 60 20.86 -11.43 7.26
C SER A 60 20.68 -10.39 8.38
N LEU A 61 19.58 -9.63 8.36
CA LEU A 61 19.21 -8.69 9.43
C LEU A 61 18.60 -9.42 10.64
N LEU A 62 17.78 -10.45 10.40
CA LEU A 62 17.13 -11.22 11.46
C LEU A 62 18.11 -12.10 12.26
N GLN A 63 19.19 -12.59 11.62
CA GLN A 63 20.26 -13.33 12.29
C GLN A 63 21.00 -12.51 13.37
N GLN A 64 20.89 -11.17 13.35
CA GLN A 64 21.53 -10.28 14.32
C GLN A 64 20.62 -9.93 15.51
N THR A 65 19.34 -10.31 15.47
CA THR A 65 18.36 -10.05 16.54
C THR A 65 18.05 -11.35 17.30
N PRO A 66 18.20 -11.39 18.64
CA PRO A 66 17.87 -12.56 19.44
C PRO A 66 16.34 -12.67 19.58
N LEU A 67 15.68 -13.19 18.55
CA LEU A 67 14.23 -13.45 18.52
C LEU A 67 13.87 -14.88 18.94
N ASP A 68 14.82 -15.65 19.46
CA ASP A 68 14.63 -17.03 19.92
C ASP A 68 13.54 -17.17 21.00
N TYR A 69 13.19 -16.09 21.70
CA TYR A 69 12.14 -16.08 22.72
C TYR A 69 10.71 -15.88 22.17
N VAL A 70 10.53 -15.44 20.91
CA VAL A 70 9.22 -15.00 20.38
C VAL A 70 8.57 -16.05 19.47
N PHE A 71 9.35 -16.92 18.82
CA PHE A 71 8.83 -17.92 17.87
C PHE A 71 9.40 -19.33 18.16
N PRO A 72 8.83 -20.09 19.10
CA PRO A 72 9.30 -21.44 19.44
C PRO A 72 9.07 -22.49 18.33
N LEU A 73 8.27 -22.17 17.30
CA LEU A 73 7.87 -23.10 16.23
C LEU A 73 8.65 -22.93 14.92
N PHE A 74 9.25 -21.76 14.70
CA PHE A 74 10.09 -21.48 13.54
C PHE A 74 11.32 -20.72 14.04
N SER A 75 12.45 -21.41 14.17
CA SER A 75 13.69 -20.66 14.35
C SER A 75 13.90 -19.80 13.10
N PRO A 76 14.28 -18.52 13.22
CA PRO A 76 14.62 -17.69 12.07
C PRO A 76 15.62 -18.41 11.15
N ALA A 77 16.51 -19.22 11.72
CA ALA A 77 17.44 -20.10 11.01
C ALA A 77 16.75 -21.14 10.09
N GLN A 78 15.70 -21.84 10.55
CA GLN A 78 14.99 -22.83 9.72
C GLN A 78 14.25 -22.21 8.53
N ILE A 79 13.70 -21.00 8.71
CA ILE A 79 13.09 -20.25 7.61
C ILE A 79 14.16 -19.89 6.57
N VAL A 80 15.33 -19.43 7.03
CA VAL A 80 16.47 -19.12 6.15
C VAL A 80 16.96 -20.36 5.41
N GLU A 81 17.08 -21.51 6.09
CA GLU A 81 17.46 -22.79 5.49
C GLU A 81 16.45 -23.26 4.43
N LEU A 82 15.14 -23.20 4.72
CA LEU A 82 14.09 -23.50 3.75
C LEU A 82 14.21 -22.64 2.49
N PHE A 83 14.48 -21.35 2.64
CA PHE A 83 14.63 -20.45 1.50
C PHE A 83 15.95 -20.65 0.75
N GLN A 84 17.04 -20.97 1.43
CA GLN A 84 18.29 -21.37 0.78
C GLN A 84 18.10 -22.66 -0.02
N LEU A 85 17.31 -23.60 0.50
CA LEU A 85 16.97 -24.84 -0.18
C LEU A 85 16.09 -24.59 -1.42
N ILE A 86 15.14 -23.66 -1.34
CA ILE A 86 14.32 -23.23 -2.49
C ILE A 86 15.17 -22.46 -3.51
N ALA A 87 16.09 -21.59 -3.05
CA ALA A 87 16.97 -20.83 -3.92
C ALA A 87 18.02 -21.71 -4.63
N GLY A 88 18.40 -22.84 -4.02
CA GLY A 88 19.28 -23.85 -4.60
C GLY A 88 18.61 -24.80 -5.59
N LEU A 89 17.28 -24.74 -5.76
CA LEU A 89 16.60 -25.51 -6.80
C LEU A 89 17.08 -25.05 -8.20
N PRO A 90 17.31 -25.99 -9.14
CA PRO A 90 17.73 -25.64 -10.48
C PRO A 90 16.69 -24.73 -11.13
N GLN A 91 17.07 -23.48 -11.42
CA GLN A 91 16.18 -22.53 -12.05
C GLN A 91 16.09 -22.82 -13.56
N PRO A 92 14.89 -22.93 -14.14
CA PRO A 92 14.73 -23.24 -15.56
C PRO A 92 15.11 -22.07 -16.48
N LEU A 93 15.29 -20.87 -15.93
CA LEU A 93 15.58 -19.64 -16.66
C LEU A 93 16.85 -18.97 -16.10
N PRO A 94 17.61 -18.23 -16.93
CA PRO A 94 18.76 -17.49 -16.46
C PRO A 94 18.35 -16.42 -15.45
N GLY A 95 19.13 -16.28 -14.36
CA GLY A 95 18.76 -15.47 -13.20
C GLY A 95 18.42 -14.00 -13.51
N TRP A 96 19.09 -13.38 -14.50
CA TRP A 96 18.77 -12.02 -14.93
C TRP A 96 17.37 -11.89 -15.55
N LEU A 97 16.91 -12.92 -16.25
CA LEU A 97 15.59 -12.96 -16.88
C LEU A 97 14.50 -13.13 -15.82
N VAL A 98 14.76 -14.00 -14.84
CA VAL A 98 13.90 -14.20 -13.66
C VAL A 98 13.78 -12.89 -12.86
N ALA A 99 14.90 -12.23 -12.61
CA ALA A 99 14.95 -10.93 -11.94
C ALA A 99 14.13 -9.86 -12.70
N PHE A 100 14.28 -9.79 -14.02
CA PHE A 100 13.55 -8.83 -14.85
C PHE A 100 12.04 -9.06 -14.81
N PHE A 101 11.55 -10.26 -15.10
CA PHE A 101 10.11 -10.54 -15.09
C PHE A 101 9.50 -10.40 -13.70
N SER A 102 10.25 -10.76 -12.65
CA SER A 102 9.80 -10.58 -11.27
C SER A 102 9.69 -9.10 -10.88
N ALA A 103 10.69 -8.27 -11.22
CA ALA A 103 10.65 -6.84 -10.98
C ALA A 103 9.58 -6.13 -11.84
N LEU A 104 9.40 -6.55 -13.10
CA LEU A 104 8.37 -6.03 -13.99
C LEU A 104 6.97 -6.35 -13.46
N GLY A 105 6.75 -7.59 -13.00
CA GLY A 105 5.49 -7.99 -12.37
C GLY A 105 5.18 -7.15 -11.13
N GLU A 106 6.17 -6.90 -10.28
CA GLU A 106 6.02 -6.01 -9.12
C GLU A 106 5.69 -4.57 -9.53
N TRP A 107 6.32 -4.04 -10.57
CA TRP A 107 6.06 -2.69 -11.08
C TRP A 107 4.63 -2.54 -11.61
N ILE A 108 4.14 -3.51 -12.40
CA ILE A 108 2.77 -3.52 -12.93
C ILE A 108 1.75 -3.73 -11.80
N ASN A 109 2.08 -4.51 -10.77
CA ASN A 109 1.22 -4.69 -9.61
C ASN A 109 1.09 -3.42 -8.76
N TRP A 110 2.02 -2.48 -8.87
CA TRP A 110 1.98 -1.23 -8.10
C TRP A 110 0.71 -0.39 -8.35
N PRO A 111 0.40 0.03 -9.59
CA PRO A 111 -0.83 0.78 -9.87
C PRO A 111 -2.10 -0.06 -9.66
N LEU A 112 -2.03 -1.39 -9.85
CA LEU A 112 -3.17 -2.29 -9.59
C LEU A 112 -3.50 -2.35 -8.09
N ARG A 113 -2.49 -2.41 -7.23
CA ARG A 113 -2.66 -2.32 -5.77
C ARG A 113 -3.27 -0.97 -5.37
N TRP A 114 -2.79 0.13 -5.97
CA TRP A 114 -3.36 1.45 -5.72
C TRP A 114 -4.83 1.51 -6.12
N LEU A 115 -5.18 1.03 -7.31
CA LEU A 115 -6.58 0.96 -7.76
C LEU A 115 -7.44 0.09 -6.85
N ALA A 116 -6.97 -1.11 -6.50
CA ALA A 116 -7.69 -2.02 -5.61
C ALA A 116 -7.94 -1.37 -4.24
N LEU A 117 -6.92 -0.75 -3.65
CA LEU A 117 -7.05 0.02 -2.42
C LEU A 117 -8.05 1.16 -2.59
N TRP A 118 -7.95 1.94 -3.67
CA TRP A 118 -8.84 3.07 -3.92
C TRP A 118 -10.30 2.65 -4.01
N ILE A 119 -10.59 1.58 -4.77
CA ILE A 119 -11.95 1.07 -4.99
C ILE A 119 -12.51 0.48 -3.69
N VAL A 120 -11.77 -0.41 -3.04
CA VAL A 120 -12.24 -1.10 -1.83
C VAL A 120 -12.39 -0.13 -0.66
N TYR A 121 -11.37 0.67 -0.39
CA TYR A 121 -11.42 1.67 0.67
C TYR A 121 -12.45 2.76 0.37
N GLY A 122 -12.50 3.26 -0.86
CA GLY A 122 -13.48 4.25 -1.28
C GLY A 122 -14.92 3.76 -1.13
N ALA A 123 -15.20 2.49 -1.45
CA ALA A 123 -16.51 1.89 -1.23
C ALA A 123 -16.87 1.86 0.26
N LEU A 124 -15.95 1.49 1.15
CA LEU A 124 -16.19 1.51 2.59
C LEU A 124 -16.48 2.92 3.11
N VAL A 125 -15.71 3.92 2.66
CA VAL A 125 -15.93 5.33 3.02
C VAL A 125 -17.30 5.80 2.52
N MET A 126 -17.71 5.43 1.30
CA MET A 126 -19.06 5.74 0.78
C MET A 126 -20.19 5.10 1.59
N VAL A 127 -20.00 3.88 2.09
CA VAL A 127 -20.96 3.23 3.00
C VAL A 127 -21.05 4.04 4.29
N CYS A 128 -19.92 4.41 4.91
CA CYS A 128 -19.90 5.24 6.11
C CYS A 128 -20.55 6.60 5.89
N ASN A 129 -20.28 7.27 4.76
CA ASN A 129 -20.91 8.53 4.41
C ASN A 129 -22.43 8.37 4.26
N SER A 130 -22.89 7.32 3.60
CA SER A 130 -24.33 7.01 3.44
C SER A 130 -25.01 6.79 4.80
N VAL A 131 -24.36 6.03 5.70
CA VAL A 131 -24.84 5.81 7.07
C VAL A 131 -24.90 7.12 7.87
N LEU A 132 -23.97 8.04 7.63
CA LEU A 132 -23.92 9.37 8.26
C LEU A 132 -24.85 10.41 7.61
N GLY A 133 -25.67 9.99 6.63
CA GLY A 133 -26.74 10.79 6.03
C GLY A 133 -26.37 11.52 4.74
N ALA A 134 -25.23 11.20 4.11
CA ALA A 134 -24.85 11.79 2.82
C ALA A 134 -25.43 11.01 1.63
N ASN A 135 -25.87 11.75 0.61
CA ASN A 135 -26.22 11.15 -0.69
C ASN A 135 -24.97 10.95 -1.54
N CYS A 136 -24.31 9.80 -1.39
CA CYS A 136 -23.08 9.49 -2.12
C CYS A 136 -23.36 8.84 -3.47
N ARG A 137 -22.86 9.45 -4.55
CA ARG A 137 -22.81 8.82 -5.88
C ARG A 137 -21.39 8.40 -6.20
N LEU A 138 -21.23 7.23 -6.83
CA LEU A 138 -19.92 6.64 -7.16
C LEU A 138 -19.06 7.59 -8.01
N GLN A 139 -19.65 8.15 -9.06
CA GLN A 139 -18.93 8.95 -10.05
C GLN A 139 -18.28 10.22 -9.46
N PRO A 140 -19.01 11.14 -8.78
CA PRO A 140 -18.40 12.33 -8.19
C PRO A 140 -17.44 11.99 -7.03
N PHE A 141 -17.73 10.94 -6.25
CA PHE A 141 -16.85 10.52 -5.16
C PHE A 141 -15.47 10.07 -5.67
N PHE A 142 -15.44 9.17 -6.65
CA PHE A 142 -14.17 8.71 -7.21
C PHE A 142 -13.50 9.77 -8.09
N ALA A 143 -14.25 10.67 -8.71
CA ALA A 143 -13.69 11.82 -9.40
C ALA A 143 -12.90 12.74 -8.45
N ALA A 144 -13.49 13.13 -7.32
CA ALA A 144 -12.85 14.05 -6.39
C ALA A 144 -11.74 13.40 -5.55
N THR A 145 -11.96 12.17 -5.06
CA THR A 145 -11.01 11.54 -4.15
C THR A 145 -9.71 11.13 -4.84
N GLY A 146 -9.70 10.84 -6.15
CA GLY A 146 -8.48 10.42 -6.84
C GLY A 146 -7.35 11.46 -6.85
N PHE A 147 -7.63 12.75 -6.66
CA PHE A 147 -6.60 13.77 -6.47
C PHE A 147 -5.72 13.53 -5.23
N ALA A 148 -6.20 12.75 -4.26
CA ALA A 148 -5.37 12.33 -3.12
C ALA A 148 -4.27 11.32 -3.50
N SER A 149 -4.24 10.83 -4.74
CA SER A 149 -3.12 10.01 -5.22
C SER A 149 -1.87 10.82 -5.60
N THR A 150 -2.01 12.12 -5.88
CA THR A 150 -0.87 12.99 -6.26
C THR A 150 0.20 13.08 -5.16
N PRO A 151 -0.15 13.35 -3.88
CA PRO A 151 0.85 13.35 -2.81
C PRO A 151 1.51 11.99 -2.58
N LEU A 152 0.86 10.88 -2.96
CA LEU A 152 1.41 9.53 -2.81
C LEU A 152 2.58 9.26 -3.76
N LEU A 153 2.86 10.11 -4.76
CA LEU A 153 4.09 10.04 -5.55
C LEU A 153 5.35 10.06 -4.66
N LEU A 154 5.29 10.73 -3.50
CA LEU A 154 6.40 10.77 -2.55
C LEU A 154 6.75 9.39 -1.97
N VAL A 155 5.81 8.44 -1.96
CA VAL A 155 6.06 7.04 -1.56
C VAL A 155 6.98 6.35 -2.57
N GLY A 156 7.03 6.79 -3.83
CA GLY A 156 7.96 6.30 -4.83
C GLY A 156 9.43 6.54 -4.47
N LEU A 157 9.72 7.51 -3.58
CA LEU A 157 11.06 7.78 -3.07
C LEU A 157 11.50 6.80 -1.97
N SER A 158 10.67 5.82 -1.63
CA SER A 158 10.93 4.80 -0.60
C SER A 158 12.28 4.06 -0.67
N PRO A 159 12.93 3.85 -1.83
CA PRO A 159 14.25 3.22 -1.87
C PRO A 159 15.38 4.07 -1.26
N ILE A 160 15.19 5.38 -1.10
CA ILE A 160 16.21 6.27 -0.54
C ILE A 160 16.23 6.12 0.99
N PRO A 161 17.34 5.71 1.62
CA PRO A 161 17.40 5.51 3.06
C PRO A 161 17.10 6.81 3.81
N CYS A 162 16.31 6.70 4.88
CA CYS A 162 15.80 7.80 5.72
C CYS A 162 14.89 8.81 5.00
N PHE A 163 15.34 9.41 3.90
CA PHE A 163 14.59 10.38 3.11
C PHE A 163 13.31 9.79 2.53
N GLY A 164 13.37 8.57 1.97
CA GLY A 164 12.20 7.89 1.43
C GLY A 164 11.12 7.61 2.47
N ARG A 165 11.51 7.33 3.71
CA ARG A 165 10.55 7.13 4.82
C ARG A 165 9.87 8.44 5.21
N VAL A 166 10.62 9.52 5.32
CA VAL A 166 10.07 10.85 5.64
C VAL A 166 9.13 11.33 4.52
N CYS A 167 9.58 11.27 3.26
CA CYS A 167 8.75 11.61 2.11
C CYS A 167 7.50 10.73 2.02
N GLY A 168 7.62 9.44 2.27
CA GLY A 168 6.48 8.53 2.32
C GLY A 168 5.45 8.93 3.37
N LEU A 169 5.89 9.21 4.61
CA LEU A 169 5.00 9.67 5.68
C LEU A 169 4.32 11.00 5.34
N VAL A 170 5.07 11.98 4.85
CA VAL A 170 4.54 13.27 4.41
C VAL A 170 3.51 13.06 3.28
N GLY A 171 3.82 12.22 2.31
CA GLY A 171 2.92 11.88 1.21
C GLY A 171 1.62 11.24 1.68
N VAL A 172 1.68 10.31 2.62
CA VAL A 172 0.49 9.64 3.19
C VAL A 172 -0.37 10.62 3.99
N ILE A 173 0.24 11.44 4.86
CA ILE A 173 -0.49 12.44 5.65
C ILE A 173 -1.15 13.46 4.71
N TRP A 174 -0.42 13.95 3.71
CA TRP A 174 -0.95 14.90 2.75
C TRP A 174 -2.07 14.28 1.90
N ALA A 175 -1.91 13.04 1.43
CA ALA A 175 -2.95 12.30 0.73
C ALA A 175 -4.22 12.19 1.58
N LEU A 176 -4.09 11.83 2.86
CA LEU A 176 -5.23 11.74 3.78
C LEU A 176 -5.94 13.09 3.95
N VAL A 177 -5.20 14.19 4.09
CA VAL A 177 -5.78 15.53 4.18
C VAL A 177 -6.55 15.89 2.91
N VAL A 178 -5.98 15.64 1.73
CA VAL A 178 -6.66 15.88 0.44
C VAL A 178 -7.90 14.99 0.31
N TYR A 179 -7.82 13.74 0.73
CA TYR A 179 -8.91 12.77 0.67
C TYR A 179 -10.09 13.21 1.56
N ILE A 180 -9.84 13.63 2.80
CA ILE A 180 -10.88 14.13 3.72
C ILE A 180 -11.55 15.38 3.15
N ARG A 181 -10.78 16.29 2.55
CA ARG A 181 -11.33 17.50 1.92
C ARG A 181 -12.16 17.20 0.68
N ALA A 182 -11.70 16.29 -0.19
CA ALA A 182 -12.47 15.82 -1.33
C ALA A 182 -13.78 15.15 -0.89
N ASN A 183 -13.73 14.35 0.19
CA ASN A 183 -14.92 13.72 0.76
C ASN A 183 -15.92 14.75 1.30
N GLU A 184 -15.45 15.75 2.05
CA GLU A 184 -16.26 16.85 2.59
C GLU A 184 -17.00 17.59 1.45
N GLU A 185 -16.30 17.90 0.37
CA GLU A 185 -16.86 18.62 -0.78
C GLU A 185 -17.93 17.82 -1.52
N VAL A 186 -17.69 16.52 -1.78
CA VAL A 186 -18.65 15.68 -2.51
C VAL A 186 -19.87 15.34 -1.67
N THR A 187 -19.70 15.16 -0.37
CA THR A 187 -20.77 14.68 0.52
C THR A 187 -21.56 15.79 1.18
N ASN A 188 -21.03 17.02 1.20
CA ASN A 188 -21.57 18.16 1.95
C ASN A 188 -21.79 17.86 3.45
N LEU A 189 -21.10 16.85 3.99
CA LEU A 189 -21.15 16.54 5.41
C LEU A 189 -20.33 17.56 6.20
N PRO A 190 -20.75 17.89 7.45
CA PRO A 190 -19.92 18.70 8.32
C PRO A 190 -18.59 18.01 8.60
N ARG A 191 -17.53 18.80 8.74
CA ARG A 191 -16.13 18.34 8.80
C ARG A 191 -15.88 17.16 9.75
N LEU A 192 -16.47 17.17 10.95
CA LEU A 192 -16.33 16.07 11.92
C LEU A 192 -16.96 14.75 11.43
N ARG A 193 -18.11 14.82 10.75
CA ARG A 193 -18.77 13.63 10.17
C ARG A 193 -18.02 13.12 8.95
N SER A 194 -17.52 14.01 8.09
CA SER A 194 -16.66 13.63 6.96
C SER A 194 -15.37 12.95 7.45
N LEU A 195 -14.73 13.51 8.47
CA LEU A 195 -13.54 12.90 9.08
C LEU A 195 -13.86 11.53 9.69
N ALA A 196 -14.96 11.40 10.42
CA ALA A 196 -15.40 10.12 10.96
C ALA A 196 -15.66 9.09 9.85
N ALA A 197 -16.28 9.48 8.74
CA ALA A 197 -16.54 8.59 7.62
C ALA A 197 -15.27 8.04 6.96
N VAL A 198 -14.20 8.84 6.92
CA VAL A 198 -12.89 8.45 6.37
C VAL A 198 -12.11 7.59 7.37
N LEU A 199 -12.15 7.92 8.67
CA LEU A 199 -11.38 7.22 9.71
C LEU A 199 -12.03 5.91 10.19
N LEU A 200 -13.36 5.79 10.17
CA LEU A 200 -14.07 4.59 10.63
C LEU A 200 -13.64 3.32 9.88
N PRO A 201 -13.57 3.30 8.53
CA PRO A 201 -13.04 2.14 7.81
C PRO A 201 -11.59 1.81 8.16
N LEU A 202 -10.75 2.83 8.41
CA LEU A 202 -9.35 2.61 8.81
C LEU A 202 -9.27 1.94 10.18
N LEU A 203 -10.06 2.40 11.15
CA LEU A 203 -10.15 1.77 12.47
C LEU A 203 -10.69 0.35 12.39
N PHE A 204 -11.70 0.10 11.56
CA PHE A 204 -12.23 -1.23 11.33
C PHE A 204 -11.18 -2.18 10.76
N ILE A 205 -10.47 -1.77 9.70
CA ILE A 205 -9.38 -2.54 9.10
C ILE A 205 -8.27 -2.82 10.13
N LEU A 206 -7.91 -1.81 10.93
CA LEU A 206 -6.90 -1.95 11.98
C LEU A 206 -7.31 -2.99 13.02
N ILE A 207 -8.53 -2.92 13.54
CA ILE A 207 -9.05 -3.88 14.53
C ILE A 207 -9.05 -5.30 13.95
N VAL A 208 -9.57 -5.48 12.73
CA VAL A 208 -9.60 -6.80 12.07
C VAL A 208 -8.19 -7.36 11.88
N THR A 209 -7.25 -6.52 11.45
CA THR A 209 -5.85 -6.92 11.24
C THR A 209 -5.17 -7.31 12.56
N LEU A 210 -5.33 -6.50 13.62
CA LEU A 210 -4.77 -6.81 14.94
C LEU A 210 -5.38 -8.07 15.54
N SER A 211 -6.69 -8.27 15.35
CA SER A 211 -7.38 -9.48 15.81
C SER A 211 -6.87 -10.73 15.07
N ALA A 212 -6.66 -10.64 13.76
CA ALA A 212 -6.10 -11.73 12.96
C ALA A 212 -4.67 -12.06 13.41
N ILE A 213 -3.82 -11.05 13.65
CA ILE A 213 -2.46 -11.24 14.16
C ILE A 213 -2.51 -11.91 15.55
N ALA A 214 -3.37 -11.43 16.45
CA ALA A 214 -3.52 -12.02 17.78
C ALA A 214 -3.98 -13.48 17.72
N LEU A 215 -4.91 -13.82 16.83
CA LEU A 215 -5.34 -15.20 16.60
C LEU A 215 -4.20 -16.08 16.07
N VAL A 216 -3.40 -15.58 15.12
CA VAL A 216 -2.23 -16.31 14.62
C VAL A 216 -1.24 -16.54 15.75
N LEU A 217 -0.90 -15.51 16.54
CA LEU A 217 0.02 -15.64 17.67
C LEU A 217 -0.50 -16.60 18.74
N LEU A 218 -1.81 -16.54 19.04
CA LEU A 218 -2.45 -17.47 19.97
C LEU A 218 -2.39 -18.91 19.44
N SER A 219 -2.68 -19.12 18.16
CA SER A 219 -2.60 -20.45 17.55
C SER A 219 -1.19 -21.02 17.64
N VAL A 220 -0.17 -20.21 17.33
CA VAL A 220 1.24 -20.57 17.45
C VAL A 220 1.60 -20.89 18.91
N TYR A 221 1.13 -20.09 19.87
CA TYR A 221 1.36 -20.33 21.29
C TYR A 221 0.76 -21.67 21.75
N LEU A 222 -0.50 -21.95 21.41
CA LEU A 222 -1.18 -23.19 21.77
C LEU A 222 -0.43 -24.42 21.22
N PHE A 223 -0.11 -24.41 19.92
CA PHE A 223 0.67 -25.47 19.28
C PHE A 223 2.04 -25.67 19.94
N ALA A 224 2.75 -24.59 20.28
CA ALA A 224 4.06 -24.67 20.95
C ALA A 224 3.98 -25.28 22.36
N THR A 225 2.87 -25.05 23.07
CA THR A 225 2.62 -25.58 24.41
C THR A 225 1.99 -26.97 24.43
N GLY A 226 1.74 -27.58 23.26
CA GLY A 226 1.21 -28.94 23.14
C GLY A 226 -0.30 -29.07 23.38
N PHE A 227 -1.05 -27.97 23.20
CA PHE A 227 -2.52 -27.95 23.22
C PHE A 227 -3.12 -28.00 21.82
#